data_AF-K7A2X2-F1
#
_entry.id   AF-K7A2X2-F1
#
_cell.length_a   1.000
_cell.length_b   1.000
_cell.length_c   1.000
_cell.angle_alpha   90.00
_cell.angle_beta   90.00
_cell.angle_gamma   90.00
#
_symmetry.space_group_name_H-M   'P 1'
#
loop_
_entity.id
_entity.type
_entity.pdbx_description
1 polymer ?
#
loop_
_entity_poly.entity_id
_entity_poly.type
_entity_poly.pdbx_seq_one_letter_code
_entity_poly.pdbx_strand_id
1 'polypeptide(L)'
;MKKIIRFLVLLAVIVVGFYLLMTGLVIFAGLAAAVGLVWLYLRYFGKGSNVTYSSKGVTIDQVSASVPTSGSTSEEAKEADVVEELRAETVDPEVEVKPDTHDVYALYNLYEIEARAYCASPGPKLPTIVDDIIALTNHVDADDQLRAKTYRLLGELYEANDNVVSALDYYETALALDAKVGVKRKITKLQKMTES
;
A
#
# COMPACT_ATOMS: atom_id res chain seq x y z
N MET A 1 12.29 -63.20 46.90
CA MET A 1 12.01 -63.24 45.44
C MET A 1 10.74 -62.45 45.04
N LYS A 2 9.56 -62.65 45.64
CA LYS A 2 8.32 -61.94 45.24
C LYS A 2 8.39 -60.40 45.24
N LYS A 3 9.18 -59.78 46.12
CA LYS A 3 9.38 -58.31 46.17
C LYS A 3 10.13 -57.76 44.94
N ILE A 4 11.12 -58.52 44.43
CA ILE A 4 11.93 -58.13 43.27
C ILE A 4 11.10 -58.17 42.00
N ILE A 5 10.24 -59.19 41.84
CA ILE A 5 9.34 -59.31 40.69
C ILE A 5 8.35 -58.14 40.65
N ARG A 6 7.76 -57.76 41.80
CA ARG A 6 6.87 -56.59 41.88
C ARG A 6 7.58 -55.29 41.52
N PHE A 7 8.84 -55.13 41.92
CA PHE A 7 9.66 -53.96 41.58
C PHE A 7 9.96 -53.88 40.08
N LEU A 8 10.31 -55.01 39.45
CA LEU A 8 10.54 -55.08 38.00
C LEU A 8 9.28 -54.74 37.19
N VAL A 9 8.11 -55.24 37.60
CA VAL A 9 6.84 -54.91 36.95
C VAL A 9 6.54 -53.41 37.08
N LEU A 10 6.72 -52.83 38.27
CA LEU A 10 6.54 -51.39 38.48
C LEU A 10 7.47 -50.56 37.58
N LEU A 11 8.75 -50.95 37.50
CA LEU A 11 9.74 -50.28 36.66
C LEU A 11 9.32 -50.34 35.17
N ALA A 12 8.87 -51.49 34.68
CA ALA A 12 8.41 -51.65 33.30
C ALA A 12 7.22 -50.75 33.00
N VAL A 13 6.25 -50.65 33.92
CA VAL A 13 5.08 -49.76 33.76
C VAL A 13 5.52 -48.29 33.69
N ILE A 14 6.48 -47.87 34.52
CA ILE A 14 7.02 -46.50 34.51
C ILE A 14 7.72 -46.20 33.18
N VAL A 15 8.57 -47.12 32.70
CA VAL A 15 9.31 -46.95 31.43
C VAL A 15 8.36 -46.87 30.24
N VAL A 16 7.35 -47.76 30.19
CA VAL A 16 6.33 -47.73 29.13
C VAL A 16 5.50 -46.45 29.19
N GLY A 17 5.08 -46.03 30.38
CA GLY A 17 4.34 -44.78 30.57
C GLY A 17 5.15 -43.55 30.13
N PHE A 18 6.44 -43.50 30.47
CA PHE A 18 7.32 -42.41 30.05
C PHE A 18 7.53 -42.39 28.53
N TYR A 19 7.68 -43.55 27.90
CA TYR A 19 7.81 -43.65 26.45
C TYR A 19 6.55 -43.14 25.73
N LEU A 20 5.36 -43.53 26.20
CA LEU A 20 4.08 -43.05 25.65
C LEU A 20 3.89 -41.54 25.85
N LEU A 21 4.34 -40.99 26.98
CA LEU A 21 4.29 -39.55 27.24
C LEU A 21 5.19 -38.78 26.27
N MET A 22 6.41 -39.28 26.04
CA MET A 22 7.37 -38.63 25.13
C MET A 22 6.90 -38.68 23.67
N THR A 23 6.38 -39.82 23.20
CA THR A 23 5.82 -39.91 21.85
C THR A 23 4.62 -39.00 21.66
N GLY A 24 3.74 -38.90 22.67
CA GLY A 24 2.62 -37.96 22.66
C GLY A 24 3.08 -36.50 22.54
N LEU A 25 4.12 -36.11 23.27
CA LEU A 25 4.70 -34.76 23.23
C LEU A 25 5.27 -34.40 21.86
N VAL A 26 5.98 -35.34 21.22
CA VAL A 26 6.54 -35.14 19.87
C VAL A 26 5.43 -34.97 18.83
N ILE A 27 4.38 -35.81 18.89
CA ILE A 27 3.23 -35.70 17.99
C ILE A 27 2.51 -34.36 18.19
N PHE A 28 2.30 -33.94 19.45
CA PHE A 28 1.65 -32.68 19.76
C PHE A 28 2.45 -31.47 19.23
N ALA A 29 3.77 -31.46 19.41
CA ALA A 29 4.64 -30.43 18.86
C ALA A 29 4.58 -30.38 17.32
N GLY A 30 4.56 -31.54 16.66
CA GLY A 30 4.41 -31.63 15.20
C GLY A 30 3.08 -31.07 14.69
N LEU A 31 1.97 -31.40 15.36
CA LEU A 31 0.66 -30.86 15.02
C LEU A 31 0.57 -29.36 15.24
N ALA A 32 1.13 -28.84 16.33
CA ALA A 32 1.17 -27.40 16.61
C ALA A 32 1.95 -26.64 15.52
N ALA A 33 3.08 -27.18 15.07
CA ALA A 33 3.85 -26.60 13.97
C ALA A 33 3.07 -26.61 12.64
N ALA A 34 2.37 -27.70 12.32
CA ALA A 34 1.55 -27.80 11.12
C ALA A 34 0.38 -26.80 11.14
N VAL A 35 -0.31 -26.66 12.28
CA VAL A 35 -1.38 -25.66 12.46
C VAL A 35 -0.83 -24.24 12.30
N GLY A 36 0.34 -23.95 12.88
CA GLY A 36 1.03 -22.67 12.69
C GLY A 36 1.37 -22.39 11.22
N LEU A 37 1.84 -23.41 10.49
CA LEU A 37 2.16 -23.29 9.06
C LEU A 37 0.90 -23.03 8.22
N VAL A 38 -0.20 -23.73 8.48
CA VAL A 38 -1.49 -23.52 7.79
C VAL A 38 -2.05 -22.13 8.08
N TRP A 39 -1.98 -21.66 9.34
CA TRP A 39 -2.40 -20.31 9.69
C TRP A 39 -1.55 -19.24 8.99
N LEU A 40 -0.23 -19.43 8.93
CA LEU A 40 0.67 -18.55 8.19
C LEU A 40 0.35 -18.54 6.69
N TYR A 41 0.07 -19.72 6.12
CA TYR A 41 -0.29 -19.87 4.71
C TYR A 41 -1.62 -19.15 4.38
N LEU A 42 -2.65 -19.35 5.21
CA LEU A 42 -3.93 -18.64 5.06
C LEU A 42 -3.79 -17.13 5.21
N ARG A 43 -2.92 -16.67 6.11
CA ARG A 43 -2.64 -15.24 6.28
C ARG A 43 -1.90 -14.64 5.09
N TYR A 44 -0.97 -15.39 4.50
CA TYR A 44 -0.16 -14.93 3.37
C TYR A 44 -0.97 -14.92 2.06
N PHE A 45 -1.77 -15.96 1.81
CA PHE A 45 -2.52 -16.12 0.55
C PHE A 45 -3.99 -15.66 0.60
N GLY A 46 -4.59 -15.54 1.79
CA GLY A 46 -6.03 -15.25 1.94
C GLY A 46 -6.45 -13.80 1.71
N LYS A 47 -5.53 -12.90 1.35
CA LYS A 47 -5.83 -11.47 1.15
C LYS A 47 -6.08 -11.06 -0.31
N GLY A 48 -6.19 -12.03 -1.22
CA GLY A 48 -6.56 -11.79 -2.61
C GLY A 48 -8.07 -11.89 -2.84
N SER A 49 -8.67 -10.81 -3.34
CA SER A 49 -9.99 -10.72 -3.98
C SER A 49 -11.25 -10.73 -3.09
N ASN A 50 -11.55 -9.59 -2.46
CA ASN A 50 -12.94 -9.10 -2.39
C ASN A 50 -13.12 -8.06 -3.50
N VAL A 51 -13.19 -8.54 -4.76
CA VAL A 51 -13.71 -7.72 -5.87
C VAL A 51 -15.21 -7.68 -5.69
N THR A 52 -15.68 -6.61 -5.04
CA THR A 52 -17.10 -6.28 -5.02
C THR A 52 -17.47 -5.78 -6.41
N TYR A 53 -18.10 -6.65 -7.21
CA TYR A 53 -18.79 -6.23 -8.43
C TYR A 53 -19.97 -5.33 -8.03
N SER A 54 -19.73 -4.01 -8.05
CA SER A 54 -20.79 -3.02 -7.96
C SER A 54 -21.50 -2.96 -9.32
N SER A 55 -22.52 -3.80 -9.48
CA SER A 55 -23.51 -3.66 -10.54
C SER A 55 -24.34 -2.40 -10.28
N LYS A 56 -23.89 -1.26 -10.80
CA LYS A 56 -24.75 -0.09 -11.02
C LYS A 56 -25.08 -0.04 -12.50
N GLY A 57 -26.36 -0.23 -12.77
CA GLY A 57 -26.94 -0.27 -14.10
C GLY A 57 -26.62 0.99 -14.89
N VAL A 58 -26.18 0.77 -16.12
CA VAL A 58 -26.19 1.76 -17.18
C VAL A 58 -27.50 1.55 -17.93
N THR A 59 -28.49 2.41 -17.64
CA THR A 59 -29.61 2.67 -18.54
C THR A 59 -29.07 3.41 -19.75
N ILE A 60 -28.97 2.72 -20.89
CA ILE A 60 -28.75 3.34 -22.19
C ILE A 60 -30.10 3.86 -22.66
N ASP A 61 -30.38 5.13 -22.35
CA ASP A 61 -31.40 5.88 -23.04
C ASP A 61 -30.80 6.54 -24.29
N GLN A 62 -31.59 6.40 -25.34
CA GLN A 62 -31.48 6.90 -26.71
C GLN A 62 -30.82 8.27 -26.91
N VAL A 63 -30.05 8.41 -27.99
CA VAL A 63 -30.25 9.50 -28.95
C VAL A 63 -30.12 8.98 -30.38
N SER A 64 -31.23 9.06 -31.09
CA SER A 64 -31.33 8.95 -32.55
C SER A 64 -30.59 10.10 -33.23
N ALA A 65 -29.76 9.79 -34.22
CA ALA A 65 -29.38 10.74 -35.25
C ALA A 65 -29.37 10.01 -36.61
N SER A 66 -30.46 10.23 -37.34
CA SER A 66 -30.60 9.98 -38.76
C SER A 66 -29.61 10.86 -39.54
N VAL A 67 -28.82 10.27 -40.42
CA VAL A 67 -28.11 10.99 -41.49
C VAL A 67 -28.49 10.35 -42.82
N PRO A 68 -29.04 11.10 -43.79
CA PRO A 68 -29.28 10.62 -45.14
C PRO A 68 -28.07 10.89 -46.06
N THR A 69 -27.97 10.01 -47.04
CA THR A 69 -27.21 9.98 -48.29
C THR A 69 -26.86 11.31 -48.96
N SER A 70 -25.61 11.43 -49.42
CA SER A 70 -25.20 12.09 -50.68
C SER A 70 -23.84 11.50 -51.08
N GLY A 71 -23.56 11.07 -52.30
CA GLY A 71 -24.02 11.59 -53.58
C GLY A 71 -22.77 12.12 -54.30
N SER A 72 -22.13 11.26 -55.09
CA SER A 72 -20.97 11.60 -55.91
C SER A 72 -21.40 12.36 -57.16
N THR A 73 -20.79 13.53 -57.42
CA THR A 73 -20.64 14.05 -58.79
C THR A 73 -19.44 14.99 -58.89
N SER A 74 -18.69 14.80 -59.97
CA SER A 74 -17.49 15.51 -60.44
C SER A 74 -17.84 16.78 -61.23
N GLU A 75 -16.86 17.71 -61.30
CA GLU A 75 -16.69 18.85 -62.25
C GLU A 75 -17.79 19.94 -62.20
N GLU A 76 -17.52 21.25 -62.24
CA GLU A 76 -16.67 22.00 -63.17
C GLU A 76 -16.45 23.45 -62.65
N ALA A 77 -15.41 24.12 -63.18
CA ALA A 77 -14.85 25.40 -62.76
C ALA A 77 -15.78 26.64 -62.83
N LYS A 78 -15.48 27.65 -61.99
CA LYS A 78 -15.33 29.06 -62.42
C LYS A 78 -14.71 29.95 -61.34
N GLU A 79 -13.70 30.70 -61.77
CA GLU A 79 -13.11 31.90 -61.18
C GLU A 79 -14.14 32.91 -60.64
N ALA A 80 -13.88 33.46 -59.46
CA ALA A 80 -13.98 34.89 -59.17
C ALA A 80 -13.37 35.22 -57.80
N ASP A 81 -12.18 35.82 -57.87
CA ASP A 81 -11.63 36.88 -57.04
C ASP A 81 -12.58 37.52 -56.01
N VAL A 82 -12.38 37.26 -54.71
CA VAL A 82 -12.63 38.21 -53.62
C VAL A 82 -11.60 37.95 -52.51
N VAL A 83 -10.69 38.91 -52.37
CA VAL A 83 -9.77 39.08 -51.25
C VAL A 83 -10.59 39.40 -50.00
N GLU A 84 -10.79 38.41 -49.13
CA GLU A 84 -11.36 38.63 -47.79
C GLU A 84 -10.27 38.44 -46.74
N GLU A 85 -10.02 39.56 -46.06
CA GLU A 85 -9.01 39.84 -45.06
C GLU A 85 -9.18 38.93 -43.85
N LEU A 86 -8.50 37.78 -43.88
CA LEU A 86 -8.33 36.88 -42.74
C LEU A 86 -7.56 37.61 -41.64
N ARG A 87 -8.32 38.19 -40.70
CA ARG A 87 -7.83 38.55 -39.37
C ARG A 87 -7.11 37.35 -38.77
N ALA A 88 -5.82 37.53 -38.51
CA ALA A 88 -5.04 36.65 -37.65
C ALA A 88 -5.69 36.66 -36.25
N GLU A 89 -6.52 35.66 -35.99
CA GLU A 89 -7.00 35.35 -34.65
C GLU A 89 -5.79 34.84 -33.87
N THR A 90 -5.29 35.71 -33.00
CA THR A 90 -4.24 35.40 -32.03
C THR A 90 -4.78 34.37 -31.06
N VAL A 91 -4.55 33.09 -31.37
CA VAL A 91 -4.73 31.98 -30.45
C VAL A 91 -3.53 31.97 -29.50
N ASP A 92 -3.64 32.71 -28.40
CA ASP A 92 -2.85 32.52 -27.19
C ASP A 92 -3.75 31.89 -26.10
N PRO A 93 -3.23 31.10 -25.15
CA PRO A 93 -1.96 30.38 -25.10
C PRO A 93 -2.16 28.86 -24.88
N GLU A 94 -1.06 28.13 -24.94
CA GLU A 94 -0.90 26.75 -24.46
C GLU A 94 -1.79 26.44 -23.24
N VAL A 95 -2.74 25.54 -23.42
CA VAL A 95 -3.43 24.90 -22.29
C VAL A 95 -2.37 24.08 -21.57
N GLU A 96 -1.80 24.66 -20.52
CA GLU A 96 -0.97 23.98 -19.54
C GLU A 96 -1.85 22.90 -18.89
N VAL A 97 -1.85 21.70 -19.49
CA VAL A 97 -2.49 20.51 -18.94
C VAL A 97 -1.74 20.17 -17.66
N LYS A 98 -2.23 20.68 -16.53
CA LYS A 98 -1.74 20.28 -15.22
C LYS A 98 -1.77 18.76 -15.15
N PRO A 99 -0.64 18.10 -14.90
CA PRO A 99 -0.59 16.65 -14.81
C PRO A 99 -1.62 16.20 -13.77
N ASP A 100 -2.36 15.15 -14.13
CA ASP A 100 -3.52 14.71 -13.38
C ASP A 100 -3.11 14.29 -11.95
N THR A 101 -3.38 15.17 -10.99
CA THR A 101 -3.10 14.99 -9.54
C THR A 101 -3.60 13.67 -8.96
N HIS A 102 -4.51 12.98 -9.64
CA HIS A 102 -5.00 11.66 -9.26
C HIS A 102 -3.90 10.58 -9.22
N ASP A 103 -2.86 10.68 -10.04
CA ASP A 103 -1.82 9.65 -10.13
C ASP A 103 -0.91 9.63 -8.89
N VAL A 104 -0.58 10.82 -8.38
CA VAL A 104 0.29 11.01 -7.21
C VAL A 104 -0.34 10.41 -5.94
N TYR A 105 -1.66 10.55 -5.79
CA TYR A 105 -2.39 9.96 -4.66
C TYR A 105 -2.50 8.44 -4.74
N ALA A 106 -2.66 7.89 -5.95
CA ALA A 106 -2.66 6.44 -6.16
C ALA A 106 -1.31 5.83 -5.77
N LEU A 107 -0.22 6.49 -6.17
CA LEU A 107 1.14 6.11 -5.81
C LEU A 107 1.39 6.17 -4.29
N TYR A 108 0.97 7.26 -3.64
CA TYR A 108 1.03 7.37 -2.18
C TYR A 108 0.28 6.23 -1.48
N ASN A 109 -0.94 5.91 -1.93
CA ASN A 109 -1.74 4.84 -1.32
C ASN A 109 -1.05 3.48 -1.44
N LEU A 110 -0.39 3.21 -2.57
CA LEU A 110 0.40 2.00 -2.77
C LEU A 110 1.56 1.93 -1.78
N TYR A 111 2.34 3.02 -1.66
CA TYR A 111 3.46 3.09 -0.72
C TYR A 111 3.00 3.03 0.75
N GLU A 112 1.86 3.61 1.09
CA GLU A 112 1.32 3.49 2.45
C GLU A 112 1.02 2.03 2.81
N ILE A 113 0.47 1.24 1.89
CA ILE A 113 0.19 -0.19 2.15
C ILE A 113 1.50 -0.93 2.43
N GLU A 114 2.52 -0.72 1.62
CA GLU A 114 3.80 -1.41 1.77
C GLU A 114 4.55 -0.95 3.04
N ALA A 115 4.56 0.34 3.32
CA ALA A 115 5.15 0.87 4.54
C ALA A 115 4.43 0.36 5.79
N ARG A 116 3.09 0.26 5.77
CA ARG A 116 2.32 -0.35 6.87
C ARG A 116 2.64 -1.82 7.04
N ALA A 117 2.87 -2.55 5.95
CA ALA A 117 3.30 -3.95 6.01
C ALA A 117 4.68 -4.09 6.66
N TYR A 118 5.63 -3.21 6.30
CA TYR A 118 6.94 -3.16 6.93
C TYR A 118 6.86 -2.83 8.42
N CYS A 119 6.11 -1.78 8.82
CA CYS A 119 5.96 -1.41 10.22
C CYS A 119 5.33 -2.52 11.09
N ALA A 120 4.54 -3.41 10.49
CA ALA A 120 3.97 -4.56 11.21
C ALA A 120 4.97 -5.71 11.44
N SER A 121 6.03 -5.78 10.63
CA SER A 121 7.08 -6.81 10.71
C SER A 121 8.40 -6.21 10.20
N PRO A 122 9.06 -5.34 10.99
CA PRO A 122 10.25 -4.63 10.54
C PRO A 122 11.38 -5.61 10.26
N GLY A 123 11.97 -5.45 9.08
CA GLY A 123 13.17 -6.17 8.68
C GLY A 123 14.45 -5.44 9.12
N PRO A 124 15.62 -6.08 9.02
CA PRO A 124 16.92 -5.48 9.40
C PRO A 124 17.37 -4.33 8.48
N LYS A 125 16.65 -4.11 7.37
CA LYS A 125 16.90 -3.04 6.41
C LYS A 125 15.59 -2.36 6.07
N LEU A 126 15.65 -1.06 5.81
CA LEU A 126 14.53 -0.29 5.28
C LEU A 126 14.06 -0.85 3.93
N PRO A 127 12.75 -0.72 3.62
CA PRO A 127 12.22 -1.16 2.35
C PRO A 127 12.73 -0.26 1.21
N THR A 128 12.82 -0.80 0.00
CA THR A 128 13.35 -0.08 -1.17
C THR A 128 12.49 1.10 -1.60
N ILE A 129 11.21 1.13 -1.18
CA ILE A 129 10.28 2.23 -1.45
C ILE A 129 10.65 3.54 -0.76
N VAL A 130 11.59 3.56 0.18
CA VAL A 130 11.94 4.80 0.90
C VAL A 130 12.40 5.89 -0.06
N ASP A 131 13.23 5.54 -1.05
CA ASP A 131 13.72 6.49 -2.04
C ASP A 131 12.57 7.02 -2.92
N ASP A 132 11.61 6.16 -3.28
CA ASP A 132 10.44 6.53 -4.05
C ASP A 132 9.50 7.45 -3.24
N ILE A 133 9.30 7.17 -1.96
CA ILE A 133 8.52 8.01 -1.04
C ILE A 133 9.18 9.39 -0.92
N ILE A 134 10.51 9.46 -0.81
CA ILE A 134 11.24 10.72 -0.80
C ILE A 134 11.06 11.45 -2.14
N ALA A 135 11.18 10.76 -3.27
CA ALA A 135 10.95 11.35 -4.58
C ALA A 135 9.53 11.95 -4.70
N LEU A 136 8.54 11.25 -4.14
CA LEU A 136 7.14 11.70 -4.11
C LEU A 136 6.97 13.02 -3.32
N THR A 137 7.75 13.25 -2.26
CA THR A 137 7.69 14.52 -1.49
C THR A 137 8.14 15.74 -2.28
N ASN A 138 8.96 15.53 -3.31
CA ASN A 138 9.53 16.57 -4.18
C ASN A 138 8.71 16.77 -5.46
N HIS A 139 7.63 16.03 -5.65
CA HIS A 139 6.78 16.17 -6.82
C HIS A 139 6.08 17.55 -6.79
N VAL A 140 6.21 18.32 -7.87
CA VAL A 140 5.77 19.73 -7.95
C VAL A 140 4.27 19.89 -7.70
N ASP A 141 3.48 18.88 -8.07
CA ASP A 141 2.02 18.88 -7.93
C ASP A 141 1.50 18.32 -6.59
N ALA A 142 2.37 17.90 -5.68
CA ALA A 142 1.94 17.36 -4.39
C ALA A 142 1.53 18.51 -3.45
N ASP A 143 0.26 18.54 -3.06
CA ASP A 143 -0.21 19.49 -2.06
C ASP A 143 0.45 19.26 -0.68
N ASP A 144 0.48 20.30 0.15
CA ASP A 144 1.15 20.24 1.45
C ASP A 144 0.55 19.18 2.39
N GLN A 145 -0.74 18.85 2.23
CA GLN A 145 -1.37 17.80 3.02
C GLN A 145 -0.85 16.42 2.59
N LEU A 146 -0.70 16.17 1.29
CA LEU A 146 -0.08 14.95 0.78
C LEU A 146 1.38 14.86 1.22
N ARG A 147 2.16 15.93 1.05
CA ARG A 147 3.57 15.98 1.49
C ARG A 147 3.70 15.70 2.98
N ALA A 148 2.85 16.31 3.81
CA ALA A 148 2.82 16.04 5.25
C ALA A 148 2.53 14.57 5.57
N LYS A 149 1.56 13.94 4.88
CA LYS A 149 1.27 12.52 5.04
C LYS A 149 2.45 11.63 4.62
N THR A 150 3.13 11.99 3.54
CA THR A 150 4.32 11.28 3.05
C THR A 150 5.48 11.39 4.04
N TYR A 151 5.74 12.56 4.61
CA TYR A 151 6.74 12.72 5.67
C TYR A 151 6.36 11.98 6.97
N ARG A 152 5.07 11.97 7.33
CA ARG A 152 4.60 11.11 8.44
C ARG A 152 4.92 9.65 8.17
N LEU A 153 4.71 9.17 6.94
CA LEU A 153 4.97 7.79 6.56
C LEU A 153 6.47 7.45 6.68
N LEU A 154 7.35 8.35 6.23
CA LEU A 154 8.81 8.22 6.41
C LEU A 154 9.16 8.13 7.90
N GLY A 155 8.62 9.01 8.74
CA GLY A 155 8.84 8.96 10.18
C GLY A 155 8.43 7.62 10.80
N GLU A 156 7.33 7.01 10.34
CA GLU A 156 6.89 5.69 10.80
C GLU A 156 7.86 4.57 10.36
N LEU A 157 8.39 4.62 9.14
CA LEU A 157 9.37 3.66 8.63
C LEU A 157 10.68 3.71 9.42
N TYR A 158 11.20 4.91 9.67
CA TYR A 158 12.43 5.09 10.45
C TYR A 158 12.22 4.76 11.93
N GLU A 159 11.05 5.05 12.51
CA GLU A 159 10.68 4.61 13.86
C GLU A 159 10.67 3.07 13.95
N ALA A 160 10.10 2.38 12.96
CA ALA A 160 10.06 0.92 12.90
C ALA A 160 11.44 0.27 12.69
N ASN A 161 12.38 1.01 12.08
CA ASN A 161 13.77 0.58 11.88
C ASN A 161 14.70 1.09 13.01
N ASP A 162 14.15 1.44 14.18
CA ASP A 162 14.89 1.90 15.37
C ASP A 162 15.78 3.14 15.16
N ASN A 163 15.60 3.87 14.05
CA ASN A 163 16.33 5.12 13.79
C ASN A 163 15.49 6.31 14.26
N VAL A 164 15.57 6.53 15.58
CA VAL A 164 14.78 7.57 16.28
C VAL A 164 15.12 8.99 15.80
N VAL A 165 16.38 9.25 15.46
CA VAL A 165 16.82 10.59 15.03
C VAL A 165 16.13 10.97 13.71
N SER A 166 16.25 10.12 12.69
CA SER A 166 15.58 10.38 11.41
C SER A 166 14.05 10.37 11.53
N ALA A 167 13.50 9.52 12.41
CA ALA A 167 12.06 9.50 12.65
C ALA A 167 11.54 10.84 13.18
N LEU A 168 12.26 11.46 14.12
CA LEU A 168 11.93 12.78 14.66
C LEU A 168 11.98 13.86 13.59
N ASP A 169 13.06 13.92 12.80
CA ASP A 169 13.22 14.92 11.73
C ASP A 169 12.05 14.89 10.74
N TYR A 170 11.64 13.68 10.33
CA TYR A 170 10.52 13.51 9.41
C TYR A 170 9.16 13.85 10.04
N TYR A 171 8.94 13.51 11.31
CA TYR A 171 7.70 13.90 11.99
C TYR A 171 7.61 15.41 12.22
N GLU A 172 8.72 16.07 12.55
CA GLU A 172 8.75 17.52 12.70
C GLU A 172 8.49 18.22 11.36
N THR A 173 9.09 17.72 10.28
CA THR A 173 8.82 18.20 8.92
C THR A 173 7.35 18.01 8.54
N ALA A 174 6.76 16.85 8.82
CA ALA A 174 5.34 16.60 8.57
C ALA A 174 4.44 17.59 9.34
N LEU A 175 4.78 17.87 10.60
CA LEU A 175 4.02 18.79 11.45
C LEU A 175 4.13 20.24 10.98
N ALA A 176 5.28 20.64 10.46
CA ALA A 176 5.52 21.98 9.91
C ALA A 176 4.68 22.24 8.65
N LEU A 177 4.45 21.19 7.83
CA LEU A 177 3.63 21.27 6.63
C LEU A 177 2.13 21.25 6.95
N ASP A 178 1.68 20.31 7.77
CA ASP A 178 0.27 20.22 8.17
C ASP A 178 0.14 19.87 9.66
N ALA A 179 -0.33 20.84 10.43
CA ALA A 179 -0.61 20.64 11.86
C ALA A 179 -1.68 19.56 12.13
N LYS A 180 -2.52 19.21 11.15
CA LYS A 180 -3.58 18.19 11.25
C LYS A 180 -3.08 16.76 11.02
N VAL A 181 -1.81 16.57 10.64
CA VAL A 181 -1.24 15.24 10.34
C VAL A 181 -1.14 14.31 11.57
N GLY A 182 -1.30 14.84 12.78
CA GLY A 182 -1.51 14.05 14.00
C GLY A 182 -0.25 13.44 14.64
N VAL A 183 0.94 13.91 14.29
CA VAL A 183 2.23 13.32 14.73
C VAL A 183 2.76 13.82 16.08
N LYS A 184 2.14 14.84 16.69
CA LYS A 184 2.62 15.47 17.95
C LYS A 184 2.88 14.46 19.07
N ARG A 185 1.98 13.48 19.25
CA ARG A 185 2.13 12.44 20.29
C ARG A 185 3.34 11.54 20.04
N LYS A 186 3.65 11.24 18.78
CA LYS A 186 4.81 10.43 18.38
C LYS A 186 6.10 11.18 18.66
N ILE A 187 6.19 12.46 18.28
CA ILE A 187 7.34 13.32 18.55
C ILE A 187 7.65 13.36 20.05
N THR A 188 6.66 13.70 20.89
CA THR A 188 6.87 13.78 22.36
C THR A 188 7.29 12.44 22.97
N LYS A 189 6.79 11.31 22.44
CA LYS A 189 7.18 9.97 22.90
C LYS A 189 8.65 9.71 22.56
N LEU A 190 9.05 9.98 21.32
CA LEU A 190 10.41 9.72 20.84
C LEU A 190 11.44 10.64 21.50
N GLN A 191 11.16 11.93 21.66
CA GLN A 191 12.05 12.87 22.37
C GLN A 191 12.38 12.38 23.78
N LYS A 192 11.37 11.90 24.52
CA LYS A 192 11.58 11.31 25.85
C LYS A 192 12.49 10.08 25.87
N MET A 193 12.50 9.30 24.78
CA MET A 193 13.38 8.13 24.65
C MET A 193 14.82 8.54 24.35
N THR A 194 15.03 9.68 23.70
CA THR A 194 16.36 10.19 23.36
C THR A 194 17.01 10.95 24.52
N GLU A 195 16.22 11.53 25.41
CA GLU A 195 16.68 12.27 26.61
C GLU A 195 16.92 11.38 27.85
N SER A 196 16.53 10.10 27.79
CA SER A 196 16.64 9.10 28.87
C SER A 196 17.93 8.30 28.80
#